data_AF-A0A2A3DKI5-F1
#
_entry.id   AF-A0A2A3DKI5-F1
#
_cell.length_a   1.000
_cell.length_b   1.000
_cell.length_c   1.000
_cell.angle_alpha   90.00
_cell.angle_beta   90.00
_cell.angle_gamma   90.00
#
_symmetry.space_group_name_H-M   'P 1'
#
loop_
_entity.id
_entity.type
_entity.pdbx_description
1 polymer ?
#
loop_
_entity_poly.entity_id
_entity_poly.type
_entity_poly.pdbx_seq_one_letter_code
_entity_poly.pdbx_strand_id
1 'polypeptide(L)'
;MKSVGRLHNTPANRSVATSRKSGALHERERKGCLLILDERTLDRECLAAALFDHEIGSTVVAMRTIQEWRLKKQSASSLAAILFNLGSRKITDNRVAVEIKRIASEFKSVPLVIRADTEDLAQILMALECGARGYIPTSAGTDACAEAVNLAAAGGFFVPASSVLSIRHLINSYGRDTRPLTDLFTFRQAEVAKALRLGKANKIIAYELNLRESTVKVHIRNIMKKLNATNRTEVAYKVNDLFAEGNLGKE
;
A
#
# COMPACT_ATOMS: atom_id res chain seq x y z
N MET A 1 53.71 71.97 8.00
CA MET A 1 54.60 71.87 6.82
C MET A 1 53.99 70.90 5.82
N LYS A 2 53.68 71.41 4.60
CA LYS A 2 53.36 70.72 3.33
C LYS A 2 52.16 69.76 3.35
N SER A 3 51.25 69.67 2.38
CA SER A 3 50.95 70.31 1.09
C SER A 3 49.65 69.63 0.63
N VAL A 4 48.52 70.32 0.50
CA VAL A 4 47.89 70.76 -0.78
C VAL A 4 47.71 69.66 -1.84
N GLY A 5 46.45 69.47 -2.24
CA GLY A 5 45.97 68.83 -3.48
C GLY A 5 44.45 68.59 -3.45
N ARG A 6 43.60 69.63 -3.47
CA ARG A 6 42.72 70.06 -4.59
C ARG A 6 42.14 68.89 -5.42
N LEU A 7 40.86 68.56 -5.25
CA LEU A 7 39.67 69.09 -5.96
C LEU A 7 39.69 68.81 -7.47
N HIS A 8 38.68 68.09 -7.99
CA HIS A 8 37.76 68.60 -9.02
C HIS A 8 36.54 67.68 -9.28
N ASN A 9 35.39 68.37 -9.41
CA ASN A 9 34.14 68.05 -10.11
C ASN A 9 33.08 67.06 -9.57
N THR A 10 32.15 67.64 -8.81
CA THR A 10 30.67 67.55 -8.92
C THR A 10 30.15 67.85 -10.36
N PRO A 11 28.84 67.77 -10.71
CA PRO A 11 27.66 67.23 -10.02
C PRO A 11 26.69 66.40 -10.92
N ALA A 12 25.54 66.06 -10.33
CA ALA A 12 24.21 66.05 -10.98
C ALA A 12 23.67 64.75 -11.64
N ASN A 13 22.73 64.15 -10.91
CA ASN A 13 21.32 64.07 -11.30
C ASN A 13 20.92 63.03 -12.37
N ARG A 14 20.15 62.01 -11.94
CA ARG A 14 18.75 61.86 -12.36
C ARG A 14 18.09 60.67 -11.67
N SER A 15 17.14 61.01 -10.80
CA SER A 15 15.99 60.17 -10.50
C SER A 15 15.21 59.93 -11.80
N VAL A 16 15.08 58.68 -12.23
CA VAL A 16 14.03 58.24 -13.14
C VAL A 16 13.46 56.94 -12.59
N ALA A 17 12.19 57.03 -12.18
CA ALA A 17 11.36 55.89 -11.83
C ALA A 17 11.20 54.96 -13.04
N THR A 18 11.37 53.64 -12.83
CA THR A 18 10.69 52.61 -13.63
C THR A 18 10.38 51.39 -12.77
N SER A 19 9.14 51.38 -12.29
CA SER A 19 8.19 50.26 -12.33
C SER A 19 8.73 48.86 -12.72
N ARG A 20 8.43 47.91 -11.83
CA ARG A 20 8.06 46.49 -12.09
C ARG A 20 9.11 45.58 -12.75
N LYS A 21 9.53 44.58 -11.96
CA LYS A 21 9.33 43.13 -12.21
C LYS A 21 9.41 42.46 -10.83
N SER A 22 8.31 42.21 -10.12
CA SER A 22 7.25 41.24 -10.45
C SER A 22 7.88 39.94 -10.94
N GLY A 23 8.17 39.02 -10.02
CA GLY A 23 8.75 37.71 -10.36
C GLY A 23 9.05 36.78 -9.18
N ALA A 24 9.21 37.29 -7.95
CA ALA A 24 9.48 36.44 -6.77
C ALA A 24 8.20 36.00 -6.01
N LEU A 25 7.07 35.93 -6.71
CA LEU A 25 5.76 35.58 -6.15
C LEU A 25 5.04 34.59 -7.08
N HIS A 26 5.67 33.47 -7.44
CA HIS A 26 4.95 32.30 -7.96
C HIS A 26 5.67 31.03 -7.49
N GLU A 27 4.86 30.05 -7.07
CA GLU A 27 5.23 28.68 -6.64
C GLU A 27 5.60 28.48 -5.15
N ARG A 28 4.73 28.94 -4.25
CA ARG A 28 4.25 27.97 -3.25
C ARG A 28 3.35 27.01 -4.03
N GLU A 29 3.93 25.93 -4.54
CA GLU A 29 3.16 24.80 -5.10
C GLU A 29 2.00 24.53 -4.14
N ARG A 30 0.78 24.45 -4.68
CA ARG A 30 -0.39 24.07 -3.88
C ARG A 30 -0.19 22.65 -3.39
N LYS A 31 0.49 22.50 -2.25
CA LYS A 31 0.63 21.26 -1.50
C LYS A 31 -0.78 20.69 -1.35
N GLY A 32 -1.05 19.57 -2.01
CA GLY A 32 -2.35 18.93 -1.97
C GLY A 32 -2.67 18.41 -0.58
N CYS A 33 -3.78 17.71 -0.42
CA CYS A 33 -4.13 17.04 0.82
C CYS A 33 -4.04 15.51 0.68
N LEU A 34 -3.60 14.85 1.75
CA LEU A 34 -3.74 13.41 1.93
C LEU A 34 -5.11 13.15 2.55
N LEU A 35 -5.99 12.46 1.81
CA LEU A 35 -7.28 12.02 2.34
C LEU A 35 -7.15 10.62 2.93
N ILE A 36 -7.37 10.50 4.24
CA ILE A 36 -7.50 9.22 4.94
C ILE A 36 -8.97 8.82 4.96
N LEU A 37 -9.25 7.61 4.49
CA LEU A 37 -10.58 6.99 4.53
C LEU A 37 -10.54 5.79 5.47
N ASP A 38 -11.33 5.85 6.55
CA ASP A 38 -11.38 4.77 7.54
C ASP A 38 -12.72 4.77 8.29
N GLU A 39 -13.38 3.60 8.34
CA GLU A 39 -14.64 3.39 9.03
C GLU A 39 -14.51 3.50 10.57
N ARG A 40 -13.36 3.17 11.14
CA ARG A 40 -13.11 3.12 12.58
C ARG A 40 -12.58 4.46 13.07
N THR A 41 -13.29 5.06 14.03
CA THR A 41 -12.94 6.40 14.53
C THR A 41 -11.56 6.48 15.16
N LEU A 42 -11.19 5.52 16.01
CA LEU A 42 -9.88 5.52 16.67
C LEU A 42 -8.75 5.35 15.66
N ASP A 43 -8.84 4.36 14.77
CA ASP A 43 -7.83 4.12 13.72
C ASP A 43 -7.65 5.37 12.84
N ARG A 44 -8.76 6.00 12.44
CA ARG A 44 -8.77 7.23 11.65
C ARG A 44 -8.07 8.40 12.35
N GLU A 45 -8.38 8.64 13.62
CA GLU A 45 -7.81 9.74 14.40
C GLU A 45 -6.34 9.52 14.72
N CYS A 46 -5.97 8.30 15.14
CA CYS A 46 -4.58 7.95 15.41
C CYS A 46 -3.71 8.01 14.16
N LEU A 47 -4.21 7.52 13.03
CA LEU A 47 -3.47 7.56 11.76
C LEU A 47 -3.32 9.00 11.25
N ALA A 48 -4.36 9.82 11.38
CA ALA A 48 -4.28 11.23 11.02
C ALA A 48 -3.27 12.00 11.88
N ALA A 49 -3.30 11.79 13.20
CA ALA A 49 -2.34 12.41 14.11
C ALA A 49 -0.90 11.94 13.82
N ALA A 50 -0.69 10.63 13.66
CA ALA A 50 0.64 10.09 13.41
C ALA A 50 1.23 10.51 12.06
N LEU A 51 0.39 10.69 11.03
CA LEU A 51 0.84 11.16 9.71
C LEU A 51 0.95 12.68 9.63
N PHE A 52 0.33 13.42 10.55
CA PHE A 52 0.49 14.87 10.67
C PHE A 52 1.90 15.24 11.16
N ASP A 53 2.46 14.43 12.06
CA ASP A 53 3.82 14.62 12.59
C ASP A 53 4.91 14.31 11.55
N HIS A 54 4.55 13.61 10.47
CA HIS A 54 5.44 13.37 9.34
C HIS A 54 5.36 14.54 8.36
N GLU A 55 6.51 14.97 7.83
CA GLU A 55 6.59 15.99 6.76
C GLU A 55 6.08 15.46 5.41
N ILE A 56 4.94 14.76 5.41
CA ILE A 56 4.13 14.56 4.23
C ILE A 56 3.82 15.97 3.77
N GLY A 57 4.34 16.39 2.62
CA GLY A 57 4.21 17.75 2.11
C GLY A 57 2.78 18.09 1.69
N SER A 58 1.76 17.61 2.41
CA SER A 58 0.34 17.68 2.14
C SER A 58 -0.43 17.79 3.46
N THR A 59 -1.52 18.55 3.47
CA THR A 59 -2.41 18.61 4.64
C THR A 59 -3.12 17.26 4.83
N VAL A 60 -3.14 16.72 6.04
CA VAL A 60 -3.86 15.47 6.34
C VAL A 60 -5.32 15.76 6.64
N VAL A 61 -6.23 15.10 5.92
CA VAL A 61 -7.68 15.19 6.13
C VAL A 61 -8.22 13.78 6.31
N ALA A 62 -8.94 13.53 7.39
CA ALA A 62 -9.48 12.21 7.68
C ALA A 62 -11.02 12.20 7.64
N MET A 63 -11.59 11.27 6.88
CA MET A 63 -13.03 11.10 6.70
C MET A 63 -13.40 9.62 6.84
N ARG A 64 -14.66 9.34 7.15
CA ARG A 64 -15.13 7.95 7.18
C ARG A 64 -15.32 7.39 5.77
N THR A 65 -15.83 8.23 4.87
CA THR A 65 -16.22 7.82 3.52
C THR A 65 -15.87 8.89 2.50
N ILE A 66 -15.82 8.49 1.23
CA ILE A 66 -15.61 9.43 0.14
C ILE A 66 -16.80 10.40 -0.03
N GLN A 67 -18.02 9.97 0.36
CA GLN A 67 -19.21 10.80 0.36
C GLN A 67 -19.09 11.97 1.33
N GLU A 68 -18.56 11.73 2.53
CA GLU A 68 -18.30 12.79 3.51
C GLU A 68 -17.29 13.81 2.98
N TRP A 69 -16.24 13.34 2.30
CA TRP A 69 -15.29 14.22 1.62
C TRP A 69 -15.99 15.11 0.59
N ARG A 70 -16.87 14.56 -0.26
CA ARG A 70 -17.60 15.35 -1.28
C ARG A 70 -18.45 16.46 -0.66
N LEU A 71 -19.14 16.17 0.44
CA LEU A 71 -20.01 17.15 1.12
C LEU A 71 -19.20 18.25 1.81
N LYS A 72 -18.05 17.91 2.39
CA LYS A 72 -17.20 18.86 3.14
C LYS A 72 -16.18 19.60 2.29
N LYS A 73 -15.96 19.19 1.03
CA LYS A 73 -15.01 19.84 0.12
C LYS A 73 -15.48 21.26 -0.22
N GLN A 74 -15.16 22.21 0.65
CA GLN A 74 -15.28 23.63 0.39
C GLN A 74 -14.11 24.01 -0.55
N SER A 75 -14.47 24.39 -1.78
CA SER A 75 -13.65 24.84 -2.91
C SER A 75 -12.13 25.02 -2.68
N ALA A 76 -11.34 24.37 -3.56
CA ALA A 76 -9.91 24.58 -3.87
C ALA A 76 -8.84 23.64 -3.27
N SER A 77 -9.18 22.66 -2.42
CA SER A 77 -8.20 21.64 -2.02
C SER A 77 -8.02 20.56 -3.09
N SER A 78 -6.84 20.50 -3.71
CA SER A 78 -6.41 19.37 -4.55
C SER A 78 -6.03 18.19 -3.67
N LEU A 79 -6.38 16.97 -4.08
CA LEU A 79 -5.90 15.76 -3.41
C LEU A 79 -4.52 15.40 -3.96
N ALA A 80 -3.56 15.20 -3.07
CA ALA A 80 -2.24 14.66 -3.42
C ALA A 80 -2.25 13.12 -3.43
N ALA A 81 -2.99 12.51 -2.50
CA ALA A 81 -3.14 11.07 -2.40
C ALA A 81 -4.39 10.70 -1.59
N ILE A 82 -4.85 9.46 -1.73
CA ILE A 82 -5.90 8.86 -0.90
C ILE A 82 -5.31 7.64 -0.20
N LEU A 83 -5.36 7.62 1.13
CA LEU A 83 -5.03 6.45 1.94
C LEU A 83 -6.33 5.81 2.43
N PHE A 84 -6.67 4.65 1.87
CA PHE A 84 -7.87 3.91 2.23
C PHE A 84 -7.53 2.76 3.18
N ASN A 85 -7.92 2.91 4.45
CA ASN A 85 -7.76 1.84 5.43
C ASN A 85 -8.90 0.83 5.30
N LEU A 86 -8.55 -0.33 4.76
CA LEU A 86 -9.43 -1.46 4.58
C LEU A 86 -9.52 -2.34 5.86
N GLY A 87 -8.51 -2.24 6.73
CA GLY A 87 -8.38 -3.08 7.92
C GLY A 87 -8.43 -4.58 7.57
N SER A 88 -9.36 -5.30 8.19
CA SER A 88 -9.50 -6.75 8.04
C SER A 88 -10.41 -7.17 6.87
N ARG A 89 -11.01 -6.21 6.14
CA ARG A 89 -11.85 -6.49 4.97
C ARG A 89 -10.96 -7.07 3.86
N LYS A 90 -11.49 -8.02 3.09
CA LYS A 90 -10.75 -8.68 2.01
C LYS A 90 -11.11 -8.07 0.67
N ILE A 91 -10.11 -7.73 -0.13
CA ILE A 91 -10.26 -7.20 -1.49
C ILE A 91 -10.92 -8.23 -2.41
N THR A 92 -10.75 -9.53 -2.13
CA THR A 92 -11.49 -10.61 -2.82
C THR A 92 -13.00 -10.57 -2.62
N ASP A 93 -13.51 -9.80 -1.64
CA ASP A 93 -14.94 -9.51 -1.60
C ASP A 93 -15.28 -8.53 -2.72
N ASN A 94 -16.20 -8.93 -3.60
CA ASN A 94 -16.62 -8.13 -4.74
C ASN A 94 -17.08 -6.72 -4.33
N ARG A 95 -17.71 -6.56 -3.15
CA ARG A 95 -18.12 -5.22 -2.67
C ARG A 95 -16.93 -4.31 -2.43
N VAL A 96 -15.86 -4.85 -1.84
CA VAL A 96 -14.60 -4.13 -1.59
C VAL A 96 -13.90 -3.82 -2.90
N ALA A 97 -13.76 -4.79 -3.80
CA ALA A 97 -13.13 -4.58 -5.11
C ALA A 97 -13.86 -3.49 -5.92
N VAL A 98 -15.19 -3.52 -5.95
CA VAL A 98 -16.01 -2.50 -6.63
C VAL A 98 -15.83 -1.12 -6.00
N GLU A 99 -15.73 -1.03 -4.67
CA GLU A 99 -15.47 0.23 -3.97
C GLU A 99 -14.10 0.81 -4.33
N ILE A 100 -13.04 0.00 -4.29
CA ILE A 100 -11.68 0.42 -4.67
C ILE A 100 -11.65 0.89 -6.12
N LYS A 101 -12.22 0.10 -7.05
CA LYS A 101 -12.32 0.48 -8.47
C LYS A 101 -13.10 1.79 -8.67
N ARG A 102 -14.18 2.00 -7.92
CA ARG A 102 -14.96 3.24 -7.97
C ARG A 102 -14.12 4.44 -7.53
N ILE A 103 -13.42 4.34 -6.40
CA ILE A 103 -12.55 5.41 -5.92
C ILE A 103 -11.43 5.68 -6.94
N ALA A 104 -10.73 4.64 -7.40
CA ALA A 104 -9.64 4.79 -8.36
C ALA A 104 -10.09 5.40 -9.71
N SER A 105 -11.28 5.01 -10.20
CA SER A 105 -11.84 5.54 -11.45
C SER A 105 -12.37 6.97 -11.35
N GLU A 106 -12.83 7.39 -10.17
CA GLU A 106 -13.26 8.76 -9.91
C GLU A 106 -12.06 9.71 -9.75
N PHE A 107 -11.02 9.26 -9.06
CA PHE A 107 -9.82 10.04 -8.79
C PHE A 107 -8.62 9.57 -9.61
N LYS A 108 -8.77 9.43 -10.94
CA LYS A 108 -7.73 8.84 -11.83
C LYS A 108 -6.34 9.47 -11.70
N SER A 109 -6.29 10.78 -11.42
CA SER A 109 -5.02 11.52 -11.30
C SER A 109 -4.47 11.54 -9.87
N VAL A 110 -5.15 10.91 -8.91
CA VAL A 110 -4.76 10.88 -7.50
C VAL A 110 -4.42 9.43 -7.13
N PRO A 111 -3.21 9.15 -6.62
CA PRO A 111 -2.86 7.80 -6.21
C PRO A 111 -3.72 7.32 -5.04
N LEU A 112 -4.28 6.13 -5.20
CA LEU A 112 -4.97 5.40 -4.15
C LEU A 112 -4.01 4.40 -3.51
N VAL A 113 -3.79 4.53 -2.21
CA VAL A 113 -2.97 3.63 -1.41
C VAL A 113 -3.88 2.87 -0.45
N ILE A 114 -3.76 1.54 -0.44
CA ILE A 114 -4.55 0.68 0.45
C ILE A 114 -3.74 0.36 1.69
N ARG A 115 -4.35 0.48 2.87
CA ARG A 115 -3.81 -0.06 4.12
C ARG A 115 -4.69 -1.22 4.61
N ALA A 116 -4.09 -2.35 4.98
CA ALA A 116 -4.86 -3.56 5.34
C ALA A 116 -4.08 -4.52 6.26
N ASP A 117 -4.79 -5.40 6.95
CA ASP A 117 -4.21 -6.32 7.94
C ASP A 117 -3.47 -7.53 7.33
N THR A 118 -3.65 -7.76 6.04
CA THR A 118 -3.12 -8.94 5.34
C THR A 118 -1.92 -8.57 4.48
N GLU A 119 -0.93 -9.46 4.39
CA GLU A 119 0.21 -9.35 3.48
C GLU A 119 0.13 -10.35 2.33
N ASP A 120 -1.05 -10.93 2.13
CA ASP A 120 -1.28 -11.93 1.08
C ASP A 120 -1.10 -11.34 -0.32
N LEU A 121 -0.18 -11.92 -1.09
CA LEU A 121 0.15 -11.49 -2.44
C LEU A 121 -1.08 -11.43 -3.36
N ALA A 122 -2.02 -12.36 -3.24
CA ALA A 122 -3.24 -12.35 -4.07
C ALA A 122 -4.11 -11.10 -3.81
N GLN A 123 -4.23 -10.68 -2.55
CA GLN A 123 -4.95 -9.46 -2.18
C GLN A 123 -4.23 -8.23 -2.69
N ILE A 124 -2.90 -8.22 -2.61
CA ILE A 124 -2.05 -7.10 -3.05
C ILE A 124 -2.16 -6.92 -4.56
N LEU A 125 -2.01 -8.00 -5.33
CA LEU A 125 -2.17 -7.95 -6.79
C LEU A 125 -3.57 -7.48 -7.19
N MET A 126 -4.61 -8.02 -6.54
CA MET A 126 -5.98 -7.58 -6.79
C MET A 126 -6.22 -6.10 -6.44
N ALA A 127 -5.56 -5.58 -5.39
CA ALA A 127 -5.60 -4.15 -5.07
C ALA A 127 -5.06 -3.30 -6.22
N LEU A 128 -3.89 -3.69 -6.75
CA LEU A 128 -3.24 -3.03 -7.87
C LEU A 128 -4.09 -3.12 -9.15
N GLU A 129 -4.68 -4.28 -9.43
CA GLU A 129 -5.63 -4.47 -10.54
C GLU A 129 -6.89 -3.60 -10.40
N CYS A 130 -7.31 -3.31 -9.16
CA CYS A 130 -8.40 -2.38 -8.87
C CYS A 130 -8.00 -0.91 -9.02
N GLY A 131 -6.73 -0.61 -9.33
CA GLY A 131 -6.22 0.73 -9.56
C GLY A 131 -5.46 1.35 -8.38
N ALA A 132 -5.17 0.58 -7.33
CA ALA A 132 -4.30 1.06 -6.27
C ALA A 132 -2.87 1.28 -6.78
N ARG A 133 -2.21 2.33 -6.28
CA ARG A 133 -0.79 2.65 -6.51
C ARG A 133 0.08 2.26 -5.32
N GLY A 134 -0.52 1.81 -4.21
CA GLY A 134 0.25 1.34 -3.06
C GLY A 134 -0.52 0.37 -2.18
N TYR A 135 0.22 -0.48 -1.49
CA TYR A 135 -0.32 -1.41 -0.49
C TYR A 135 0.55 -1.42 0.77
N ILE A 136 -0.03 -1.09 1.91
CA ILE A 136 0.65 -0.95 3.20
C ILE A 136 0.01 -1.89 4.22
N PRO A 137 0.73 -2.91 4.71
CA PRO A 137 0.28 -3.74 5.81
C PRO A 137 0.09 -2.92 7.08
N THR A 138 -0.89 -3.24 7.92
CA THR A 138 -1.05 -2.54 9.21
C THR A 138 0.10 -2.81 10.19
N SER A 139 0.85 -3.89 9.96
CA SER A 139 2.14 -4.19 10.61
C SER A 139 3.25 -3.19 10.28
N ALA A 140 3.13 -2.44 9.17
CA ALA A 140 4.08 -1.39 8.82
C ALA A 140 3.85 -0.14 9.67
N GLY A 141 4.96 0.42 10.17
CA GLY A 141 4.98 1.66 10.95
C GLY A 141 4.55 2.88 10.14
N THR A 142 4.36 3.99 10.85
CA THR A 142 3.88 5.26 10.29
C THR A 142 4.87 5.90 9.32
N ASP A 143 6.18 5.77 9.56
CA ASP A 143 7.24 6.25 8.68
C ASP A 143 7.15 5.56 7.30
N ALA A 144 7.05 4.23 7.30
CA ALA A 144 6.88 3.45 6.07
C ALA A 144 5.57 3.80 5.35
N CYS A 145 4.52 4.14 6.11
CA CYS A 145 3.26 4.60 5.54
C CYS A 145 3.39 5.97 4.87
N ALA A 146 4.07 6.92 5.51
CA ALA A 146 4.34 8.24 4.96
C ALA A 146 5.18 8.16 3.68
N GLU A 147 6.25 7.37 3.69
CA GLU A 147 7.10 7.14 2.52
C GLU A 147 6.34 6.48 1.37
N ALA A 148 5.51 5.49 1.66
CA ALA A 148 4.68 4.84 0.65
C ALA A 148 3.68 5.80 -0.01
N VAL A 149 3.09 6.72 0.77
CA VAL A 149 2.22 7.78 0.26
C VAL A 149 2.99 8.77 -0.60
N ASN A 150 4.16 9.23 -0.15
CA ASN A 150 5.02 10.15 -0.90
C ASN A 150 5.47 9.53 -2.23
N LEU A 151 5.88 8.25 -2.21
CA LEU A 151 6.25 7.52 -3.40
C LEU A 151 5.10 7.42 -4.39
N ALA A 152 3.89 7.12 -3.92
CA ALA A 152 2.70 7.05 -4.77
C ALA A 152 2.31 8.44 -5.33
N ALA A 153 2.43 9.50 -4.53
CA ALA A 153 2.23 10.89 -4.95
C ALA A 153 3.23 11.34 -6.03
N ALA A 154 4.47 10.84 -5.97
CA ALA A 154 5.48 11.03 -7.02
C ALA A 154 5.25 10.14 -8.27
N GLY A 155 4.17 9.36 -8.31
CA GLY A 155 3.83 8.48 -9.43
C GLY A 155 4.44 7.08 -9.34
N GLY A 156 5.09 6.73 -8.24
CA GLY A 156 5.63 5.38 -8.00
C GLY A 156 4.56 4.36 -7.59
N PHE A 157 5.02 3.14 -7.31
CA PHE A 157 4.24 2.08 -6.67
C PHE A 157 4.91 1.63 -5.38
N PHE A 158 4.12 1.43 -4.33
CA PHE A 158 4.60 0.82 -3.09
C PHE A 158 3.97 -0.55 -2.88
N VAL A 159 4.81 -1.57 -2.75
CA VAL A 159 4.39 -2.92 -2.32
C VAL A 159 5.34 -3.43 -1.24
N PRO A 160 4.86 -4.21 -0.26
CA PRO A 160 5.71 -4.73 0.79
C PRO A 160 6.79 -5.67 0.23
N ALA A 161 8.00 -5.60 0.80
CA ALA A 161 9.10 -6.48 0.40
C ALA A 161 8.75 -7.97 0.57
N SER A 162 7.94 -8.32 1.57
CA SER A 162 7.44 -9.68 1.80
C SER A 162 6.68 -10.25 0.59
N SER A 163 5.98 -9.39 -0.15
CA SER A 163 5.24 -9.75 -1.36
C SER A 163 6.16 -9.97 -2.54
N VAL A 164 7.18 -9.12 -2.72
CA VAL A 164 8.20 -9.26 -3.77
C VAL A 164 8.99 -10.56 -3.61
N LEU A 165 9.38 -10.90 -2.37
CA LEU A 165 10.02 -12.18 -2.06
C LEU A 165 9.10 -13.36 -2.41
N SER A 166 7.81 -13.25 -2.11
CA SER A 166 6.82 -14.29 -2.45
C SER A 166 6.67 -14.48 -3.97
N ILE A 167 6.70 -13.39 -4.76
CA ILE A 167 6.74 -13.47 -6.24
C ILE A 167 8.02 -14.17 -6.72
N ARG A 168 9.18 -13.85 -6.14
CA ARG A 168 10.45 -14.49 -6.50
C ARG A 168 10.40 -16.00 -6.23
N HIS A 169 9.84 -16.42 -5.10
CA HIS A 169 9.61 -17.83 -4.80
C HIS A 169 8.62 -18.47 -5.78
N LEU A 170 7.56 -17.77 -6.18
CA LEU A 170 6.64 -18.21 -7.22
C LEU A 170 7.35 -18.45 -8.55
N ILE A 171 8.10 -17.49 -9.07
CA ILE A 171 8.83 -17.62 -10.35
C ILE A 171 9.81 -18.78 -10.29
N ASN A 172 10.56 -18.92 -9.19
CA ASN A 172 11.49 -20.02 -8.98
C ASN A 172 10.77 -21.39 -8.85
N SER A 173 9.52 -21.40 -8.40
CA SER A 173 8.71 -22.62 -8.24
C SER A 173 7.88 -22.95 -9.48
N TYR A 174 7.57 -21.97 -10.33
CA TYR A 174 6.83 -22.13 -11.59
C TYR A 174 7.63 -22.89 -12.65
N GLY A 175 8.92 -23.14 -12.42
CA GLY A 175 9.70 -24.15 -13.15
C GLY A 175 9.35 -25.60 -12.77
N ARG A 176 8.40 -25.83 -11.85
CA ARG A 176 7.88 -27.16 -11.49
C ARG A 176 6.36 -27.12 -11.39
N ASP A 177 5.70 -27.84 -12.30
CA ASP A 177 4.26 -28.03 -12.42
C ASP A 177 3.50 -28.08 -11.08
N THR A 178 2.71 -27.05 -10.73
CA THR A 178 1.62 -27.18 -9.75
C THR A 178 0.46 -26.22 -10.05
N ARG A 179 -0.56 -26.68 -10.78
CA ARG A 179 -1.89 -26.05 -10.85
C ARG A 179 -2.93 -27.11 -10.52
N PRO A 180 -3.30 -27.24 -9.24
CA PRO A 180 -4.72 -27.05 -8.86
C PRO A 180 -4.95 -26.32 -7.51
N LEU A 181 -3.91 -26.01 -6.71
CA LEU A 181 -4.09 -25.45 -5.36
C LEU A 181 -4.29 -23.93 -5.29
N THR A 182 -3.93 -23.19 -6.35
CA THR A 182 -3.91 -21.73 -6.34
C THR A 182 -5.29 -21.08 -6.30
N ASP A 183 -6.36 -21.81 -6.65
CA ASP A 183 -7.71 -21.26 -6.68
C ASP A 183 -8.42 -21.35 -5.32
N LEU A 184 -8.06 -22.34 -4.48
CA LEU A 184 -8.62 -22.52 -3.13
C LEU A 184 -7.81 -21.79 -2.05
N PHE A 185 -6.50 -21.69 -2.22
CA PHE A 185 -5.59 -21.20 -1.17
C PHE A 185 -4.91 -19.90 -1.56
N THR A 186 -4.67 -19.06 -0.56
CA THR A 186 -3.70 -17.98 -0.74
C THR A 186 -2.33 -18.58 -1.00
N PHE A 187 -1.41 -17.85 -1.61
CA PHE A 187 -0.10 -18.39 -1.95
C PHE A 187 0.61 -19.04 -0.74
N ARG A 188 0.64 -18.32 0.38
CA ARG A 188 1.21 -18.83 1.64
C ARG A 188 0.47 -20.04 2.19
N GLN A 189 -0.86 -20.09 2.04
CA GLN A 189 -1.62 -21.27 2.41
C GLN A 189 -1.30 -22.46 1.51
N ALA A 190 -1.07 -22.26 0.22
CA ALA A 190 -0.68 -23.32 -0.71
C ALA A 190 0.72 -23.88 -0.39
N GLU A 191 1.69 -23.02 -0.05
CA GLU A 191 3.02 -23.45 0.41
C GLU A 191 2.94 -24.26 1.70
N VAL A 192 2.19 -23.77 2.70
CA VAL A 192 1.96 -24.50 3.95
C VAL A 192 1.21 -25.81 3.70
N ALA A 193 0.20 -25.84 2.82
CA ALA A 193 -0.54 -27.04 2.46
C ALA A 193 0.35 -28.09 1.77
N LYS A 194 1.24 -27.69 0.86
CA LYS A 194 2.25 -28.57 0.24
C LYS A 194 3.17 -29.18 1.30
N ALA A 195 3.62 -28.39 2.27
CA ALA A 195 4.50 -28.86 3.33
C ALA A 195 3.77 -29.79 4.33
N LEU A 196 2.49 -29.52 4.63
CA LEU A 196 1.62 -30.40 5.42
C LEU A 196 1.40 -31.75 4.74
N ARG A 197 1.20 -31.78 3.41
CA ARG A 197 1.10 -33.01 2.62
C ARG A 197 2.33 -33.90 2.80
N LEU A 198 3.52 -33.28 2.88
CA LEU A 198 4.78 -33.98 3.13
C LEU A 198 5.00 -34.37 4.61
N GLY A 199 4.02 -34.13 5.49
CA GLY A 199 4.10 -34.48 6.90
C GLY A 199 5.02 -33.58 7.74
N LYS A 200 5.50 -32.46 7.19
CA LYS A 200 6.48 -31.61 7.88
C LYS A 200 5.92 -31.02 9.18
N ALA A 201 6.78 -30.88 10.19
CA ALA A 201 6.43 -30.24 11.45
C ALA A 201 6.37 -28.71 11.30
N ASN A 202 5.53 -28.03 12.11
CA ASN A 202 5.35 -26.57 12.03
C ASN A 202 6.66 -25.80 12.14
N LYS A 203 7.60 -26.25 12.98
CA LYS A 203 8.92 -25.64 13.14
C LYS A 203 9.75 -25.71 11.85
N ILE A 204 9.65 -26.82 11.12
CA ILE A 204 10.33 -27.01 9.83
C ILE A 204 9.68 -26.16 8.75
N ILE A 205 8.34 -26.13 8.70
CA ILE A 205 7.58 -25.27 7.77
C ILE A 205 7.93 -23.80 8.00
N ALA A 206 8.00 -23.39 9.26
CA ALA A 206 8.38 -22.03 9.66
C ALA A 206 9.79 -21.67 9.15
N TYR A 207 10.75 -22.57 9.35
CA TYR A 207 12.11 -22.40 8.87
C TYR A 207 12.18 -22.31 7.34
N GLU A 208 11.58 -23.26 6.62
CA GLU A 208 11.65 -23.32 5.16
C GLU A 208 10.95 -22.15 4.45
N LEU A 209 9.84 -21.67 5.01
CA LEU A 209 9.06 -20.58 4.43
C LEU A 209 9.45 -19.20 4.97
N ASN A 210 10.47 -19.13 5.85
CA ASN A 210 10.90 -17.93 6.56
C ASN A 210 9.74 -17.23 7.31
N LEU A 211 9.00 -18.01 8.11
CA LEU A 211 7.86 -17.57 8.92
C LEU A 211 8.10 -17.86 10.40
N ARG A 212 7.36 -17.18 11.29
CA ARG A 212 7.27 -17.60 12.70
C ARG A 212 6.38 -18.84 12.83
N GLU A 213 6.67 -19.72 13.77
CA GLU A 213 5.84 -20.91 14.02
C GLU A 213 4.39 -20.54 14.38
N SER A 214 4.17 -19.43 15.08
CA SER A 214 2.84 -18.87 15.35
C SER A 214 2.09 -18.51 14.07
N THR A 215 2.76 -17.89 13.10
CA THR A 215 2.20 -17.57 11.78
C THR A 215 1.83 -18.83 11.00
N VAL A 216 2.66 -19.87 11.06
CA VAL A 216 2.35 -21.19 10.47
C VAL A 216 1.08 -21.77 11.09
N LYS A 217 0.92 -21.73 12.42
CA LYS A 217 -0.30 -22.20 13.10
C LYS A 217 -1.56 -21.45 12.63
N VAL A 218 -1.45 -20.15 12.38
CA VAL A 218 -2.55 -19.34 11.81
C VAL A 218 -2.89 -19.80 10.39
N HIS A 219 -1.90 -20.00 9.53
CA HIS A 219 -2.13 -20.51 8.18
C HIS A 219 -2.79 -21.91 8.20
N ILE A 220 -2.31 -22.83 9.03
CA ILE A 220 -2.91 -24.17 9.20
C ILE A 220 -4.37 -24.07 9.62
N ARG A 221 -4.69 -23.21 10.60
CA ARG A 221 -6.09 -23.01 11.03
C ARG A 221 -6.98 -22.50 9.90
N ASN A 222 -6.49 -21.60 9.07
CA ASN A 222 -7.24 -21.09 7.93
C ASN A 222 -7.40 -22.12 6.81
N ILE A 223 -6.39 -22.97 6.58
CA ILE A 223 -6.46 -24.11 5.65
C ILE A 223 -7.50 -25.12 6.14
N MET A 224 -7.48 -25.49 7.42
CA MET A 224 -8.46 -26.39 8.03
C MET A 224 -9.89 -25.88 7.83
N LYS A 225 -10.13 -24.59 8.07
CA LYS A 225 -11.45 -23.97 7.81
C LYS A 225 -11.87 -24.06 6.34
N LYS A 226 -10.96 -23.80 5.40
CA LYS A 226 -11.25 -23.85 3.96
C LYS A 226 -11.54 -25.26 3.44
N LEU A 227 -10.87 -26.27 3.99
CA LEU A 227 -11.05 -27.69 3.63
C LEU A 227 -12.13 -28.40 4.45
N ASN A 228 -12.82 -27.66 5.33
CA ASN A 228 -13.71 -28.23 6.33
C ASN A 228 -13.07 -29.43 7.06
N ALA A 229 -11.82 -29.27 7.46
CA ALA A 229 -11.01 -30.31 8.12
C ALA A 229 -10.90 -30.04 9.62
N THR A 230 -10.98 -31.10 10.40
CA THR A 230 -11.00 -31.07 11.86
C THR A 230 -9.59 -31.13 12.46
N ASN A 231 -8.63 -31.69 11.74
CA ASN A 231 -7.27 -31.88 12.21
C ASN A 231 -6.22 -31.78 11.08
N ARG A 232 -4.94 -31.63 11.45
CA ARG A 232 -3.82 -31.47 10.50
C ARG A 232 -3.64 -32.68 9.58
N THR A 233 -3.97 -33.87 10.05
CA THR A 233 -3.81 -35.13 9.28
C THR A 233 -4.88 -35.19 8.20
N GLU A 234 -6.10 -34.79 8.52
CA GLU A 234 -7.21 -34.66 7.58
C GLU A 234 -6.91 -33.61 6.50
N VAL A 235 -6.24 -32.51 6.85
CA VAL A 235 -5.72 -31.55 5.86
C VAL A 235 -4.72 -32.21 4.92
N ALA A 236 -3.74 -32.94 5.44
CA ALA A 236 -2.74 -33.60 4.61
C ALA A 236 -3.39 -34.61 3.64
N TYR A 237 -4.39 -35.36 4.10
CA TYR A 237 -5.16 -36.30 3.28
C TYR A 237 -5.96 -35.59 2.18
N LYS A 238 -6.79 -34.59 2.52
CA LYS A 238 -7.62 -33.83 1.56
C LYS A 238 -6.78 -33.09 0.53
N VAL A 239 -5.63 -32.54 0.94
CA VAL A 239 -4.69 -31.90 0.00
C VAL A 239 -4.11 -32.94 -0.96
N ASN A 240 -3.81 -34.16 -0.51
CA ASN A 240 -3.31 -35.23 -1.38
C ASN A 240 -4.32 -35.63 -2.47
N ASP A 241 -5.60 -35.73 -2.10
CA ASP A 241 -6.71 -36.05 -3.00
C ASP A 241 -6.87 -35.00 -4.11
N LEU A 242 -6.83 -33.71 -3.74
CA LEU A 242 -6.85 -32.58 -4.68
C LEU A 242 -5.67 -32.58 -5.68
N PHE A 243 -4.55 -33.21 -5.35
CA PHE A 243 -3.42 -33.38 -6.28
C PHE A 243 -3.58 -34.60 -7.18
N ALA A 244 -4.32 -35.62 -6.76
CA ALA A 244 -4.56 -36.83 -7.55
C ALA A 244 -5.54 -36.56 -8.70
N GLU A 245 -6.62 -35.80 -8.44
CA GLU A 245 -7.62 -35.44 -9.45
C GLU A 245 -7.06 -34.57 -10.61
N GLY A 246 -6.01 -33.78 -10.35
CA GLY A 246 -5.35 -32.96 -11.36
C GLY A 246 -4.51 -33.74 -12.39
N ASN A 247 -4.22 -35.02 -12.15
CA ASN A 247 -3.40 -35.86 -13.03
C ASN A 247 -4.22 -36.74 -14.00
N LEU A 248 -5.56 -36.76 -13.87
CA LEU A 248 -6.46 -37.62 -14.66
C LEU A 248 -7.03 -36.94 -15.92
N GLY A 249 -6.59 -35.72 -16.24
CA GLY A 249 -7.06 -34.95 -17.40
C GLY A 249 -6.10 -34.89 -18.60
N LYS A 250 -5.10 -35.77 -18.66
CA LYS A 250 -4.13 -35.85 -19.75
C LYS A 250 -3.86 -37.32 -20.14
N GLU A 251 -4.82 -37.93 -20.80
CA GLU A 251 -4.59 -39.00 -21.79
C GLU A 251 -5.37 -38.67 -23.06
#